data_AF-A0A1I0L7A8-F1
#
_entry.id   AF-A0A1I0L7A8-F1
#
_cell.length_a   1.000
_cell.length_b   1.000
_cell.length_c   1.000
_cell.angle_alpha   90.00
_cell.angle_beta   90.00
_cell.angle_gamma   90.00
#
_symmetry.space_group_name_H-M   'P 1'
#
loop_
_entity.id
_entity.type
_entity.pdbx_description
1 polymer ?
#
loop_
_entity_poly.entity_id
_entity_poly.type
_entity_poly.pdbx_seq_one_letter_code
_entity_poly.pdbx_strand_id
1 'polypeptide(L)'
;MNELKAMWQAIPPASPEELAGARQRLLRGMRPRRRVVTGPRLLVAAGVAAGLVVTPLISGAGTSAYAVAKSPDGTVKVTVNELRDPSGLEAKLAEAGVKADVTFLGQDTRCAAPRFVSVDRAYDGAPAADVSELRSVVEGSRSFQATQVTSIRTIQISPEYIKPGETLVVEFRDNRNSNVPWRLGAWLAQAGTPVKPCTPVEDTP
;
A
#
# COMPACT_ATOMS: atom_id res chain seq x y z
N MET A 1 9.09 -0.32 -37.48
CA MET A 1 8.67 -1.24 -36.39
C MET A 1 9.23 -2.67 -36.52
N ASN A 2 9.74 -3.11 -37.69
CA ASN A 2 10.26 -4.49 -37.84
C ASN A 2 11.71 -4.69 -37.38
N GLU A 3 12.54 -3.65 -37.32
CA GLU A 3 13.97 -3.78 -36.96
C GLU A 3 14.21 -4.03 -35.46
N LEU A 4 13.43 -3.40 -34.57
CA LEU A 4 13.52 -3.62 -33.11
C LEU A 4 13.13 -5.05 -32.71
N LYS A 5 12.22 -5.67 -33.45
CA LYS A 5 11.79 -7.05 -33.22
C LYS A 5 12.86 -8.06 -33.67
N ALA A 6 13.60 -7.74 -34.74
CA ALA A 6 14.73 -8.55 -35.20
C ALA A 6 15.92 -8.48 -34.24
N MET A 7 16.22 -7.30 -33.67
CA MET A 7 17.29 -7.15 -32.68
C MET A 7 17.05 -7.96 -31.40
N TRP A 8 15.80 -8.05 -30.92
CA TRP A 8 15.48 -8.81 -29.70
C TRP A 8 15.55 -10.33 -29.89
N GLN A 9 15.34 -10.84 -31.11
CA GLN A 9 15.41 -12.27 -31.42
C GLN A 9 16.85 -12.78 -31.59
N ALA A 10 17.83 -11.88 -31.74
CA ALA A 10 19.23 -12.22 -31.97
C ALA A 10 20.10 -12.23 -30.68
N ILE A 11 19.50 -11.98 -29.50
CA ILE A 11 20.23 -12.01 -28.23
C ILE A 11 20.28 -13.47 -27.74
N PRO A 12 21.46 -14.13 -27.75
CA PRO A 12 21.57 -15.49 -27.23
C PRO A 12 21.28 -15.48 -25.73
N PRO A 13 20.59 -16.51 -25.19
CA PRO A 13 20.43 -16.65 -23.75
C PRO A 13 21.80 -16.74 -23.09
N ALA A 14 22.02 -15.94 -22.04
CA ALA A 14 23.28 -15.94 -21.29
C ALA A 14 23.62 -17.36 -20.83
N SER A 15 24.87 -17.77 -21.05
CA SER A 15 25.26 -19.14 -20.76
C SER A 15 25.31 -19.40 -19.24
N PRO A 16 25.17 -20.66 -18.78
CA PRO A 16 25.21 -20.99 -17.36
C PRO A 16 26.48 -20.48 -16.64
N GLU A 17 27.62 -20.45 -17.34
CA GLU A 17 28.87 -19.90 -16.81
C GLU A 17 28.86 -18.37 -16.64
N GLU A 18 28.21 -17.64 -17.54
CA GLU A 18 28.04 -16.18 -17.43
C GLU A 18 27.14 -15.82 -16.24
N LEU A 19 26.06 -16.58 -16.06
CA LEU A 19 25.14 -16.44 -14.92
C LEU A 19 25.84 -16.78 -13.58
N ALA A 20 26.67 -17.83 -13.56
CA ALA A 20 27.45 -18.20 -12.38
C ALA A 20 28.47 -17.11 -11.99
N GLY A 21 29.16 -16.52 -12.97
CA GLY A 21 30.09 -15.42 -12.78
C GLY A 21 29.42 -14.12 -12.29
N ALA A 22 28.22 -13.81 -12.78
CA ALA A 22 27.42 -12.68 -12.31
C ALA A 22 26.96 -12.88 -10.85
N ARG A 23 26.51 -14.09 -10.50
CA ARG A 23 26.08 -14.44 -9.14
C ARG A 23 27.25 -14.38 -8.14
N GLN A 24 28.44 -14.84 -8.51
CA GLN A 24 29.63 -14.73 -7.64
C GLN A 24 30.04 -13.28 -7.39
N ARG A 25 29.91 -12.38 -8.37
CA ARG A 25 30.21 -10.95 -8.19
C ARG A 25 29.25 -10.28 -7.22
N LEU A 26 27.95 -10.60 -7.30
CA LEU A 26 26.95 -10.11 -6.33
C LEU A 26 27.23 -10.61 -4.91
N LEU A 27 27.53 -11.90 -4.74
CA LEU A 27 27.85 -12.47 -3.43
C LEU A 27 29.14 -11.90 -2.83
N ARG A 28 30.15 -11.58 -3.66
CA ARG A 28 31.42 -11.00 -3.19
C ARG A 28 31.25 -9.54 -2.75
N GLY A 29 30.31 -8.80 -3.35
CA GLY A 29 29.92 -7.44 -2.92
C GLY A 29 29.09 -7.41 -1.61
N MET A 30 28.42 -8.52 -1.26
CA MET A 30 27.59 -8.63 -0.06
C MET A 30 28.32 -9.15 1.18
N ARG A 31 29.64 -9.30 1.17
CA ARG A 31 30.38 -9.67 2.39
C ARG A 31 30.26 -8.53 3.42
N PRO A 32 29.59 -8.74 4.56
CA PRO A 32 29.47 -7.72 5.58
C PRO A 32 30.86 -7.45 6.17
N ARG A 33 31.33 -6.22 6.00
CA ARG A 33 32.55 -5.74 6.64
C ARG A 33 32.27 -5.71 8.14
N ARG A 34 32.67 -6.76 8.88
CA ARG A 34 32.62 -6.79 10.35
C ARG A 34 33.39 -5.58 10.87
N ARG A 35 32.68 -4.48 11.15
CA ARG A 35 33.22 -3.37 11.93
C ARG A 35 33.25 -3.85 13.37
N VAL A 36 34.46 -4.11 13.86
CA VAL A 36 34.72 -4.22 15.28
C VAL A 36 34.40 -2.85 15.88
N VAL A 37 33.27 -2.74 16.58
CA VAL A 37 32.91 -1.53 17.31
C VAL A 37 33.43 -1.70 18.73
N THR A 38 34.64 -1.21 18.96
CA THR A 38 35.11 -0.78 20.28
C THR A 38 34.35 0.48 20.66
N GLY A 39 33.49 0.41 21.67
CA GLY A 39 32.75 1.58 22.16
C GLY A 39 33.62 2.56 22.95
N PRO A 40 33.11 3.76 23.24
CA PRO A 40 33.46 4.45 24.47
C PRO A 40 32.23 4.75 25.34
N ARG A 41 32.51 4.81 26.64
CA ARG A 41 31.61 5.15 27.73
C ARG A 41 31.24 6.65 27.70
N LEU A 42 29.96 6.91 28.02
CA LEU A 42 29.35 8.04 28.75
C LEU A 42 29.85 9.47 28.48
N LEU A 43 28.92 10.37 28.13
CA LEU A 43 28.68 11.63 28.85
C LEU A 43 27.21 12.06 28.66
N VAL A 44 26.47 12.20 29.76
CA VAL A 44 25.14 12.83 29.81
C VAL A 44 25.35 14.34 29.77
N ALA A 45 24.81 15.00 28.75
CA ALA A 45 24.65 16.45 28.72
C ALA A 45 23.17 16.77 28.53
N ALA A 46 22.58 17.44 29.52
CA ALA A 46 21.23 17.97 29.46
C ALA A 46 21.14 19.08 28.40
N GLY A 47 20.24 18.91 27.44
CA GLY A 47 19.92 19.91 26.44
C GLY A 47 18.50 19.64 25.94
N VAL A 48 17.57 20.55 26.27
CA VAL A 48 16.19 20.51 25.79
C VAL A 48 16.21 20.78 24.28
N ALA A 49 16.11 19.71 23.50
CA ALA A 49 15.72 19.76 22.11
C ALA A 49 14.45 18.91 21.98
N ALA A 50 13.37 19.52 21.47
CA ALA A 50 12.13 18.82 21.19
C ALA A 50 12.41 17.69 20.19
N GLY A 51 12.61 16.49 20.72
CA GLY A 51 12.90 15.31 19.93
C GLY A 51 11.66 14.87 19.17
N LEU A 52 11.67 15.01 17.85
CA LEU A 52 10.83 14.19 16.99
C LEU A 52 11.24 12.73 17.22
N VAL A 53 10.42 12.02 17.97
CA VAL A 53 10.57 10.58 18.19
C VAL A 53 10.24 9.88 16.88
N VAL A 54 11.25 9.68 16.02
CA VAL A 54 11.16 8.68 14.96
C VAL A 54 11.47 7.34 15.64
N THR A 55 10.44 6.64 16.11
CA THR A 55 10.61 5.25 16.57
C THR A 55 10.73 4.35 15.35
N PRO A 56 11.91 3.78 15.03
CA PRO A 56 11.94 2.65 14.13
C PRO A 56 11.28 1.48 14.89
N LEU A 57 10.06 1.14 14.51
CA LEU A 57 9.45 -0.12 14.90
C LEU A 57 10.25 -1.23 14.21
N ILE A 58 11.34 -1.67 14.85
CA ILE A 58 12.10 -2.85 14.44
C ILE A 58 11.32 -4.06 14.95
N SER A 59 10.29 -4.43 14.20
CA SER A 59 9.66 -5.75 14.33
C SER A 59 10.65 -6.82 13.85
N GLY A 60 10.74 -7.92 14.60
CA GLY A 60 11.72 -9.00 14.45
C GLY A 60 11.79 -9.65 13.07
N ALA A 61 12.71 -10.60 12.93
CA ALA A 61 13.21 -11.22 11.68
C ALA A 61 12.18 -12.00 10.82
N GLY A 62 11.08 -11.37 10.45
CA GLY A 62 10.11 -11.76 9.44
C GLY A 62 9.49 -10.51 8.81
N THR A 63 9.17 -10.55 7.52
CA THR A 63 8.54 -9.41 6.85
C THR A 63 7.15 -9.19 7.43
N SER A 64 6.88 -8.03 8.04
CA SER A 64 5.55 -7.67 8.55
C SER A 64 4.50 -7.77 7.44
N ALA A 65 3.27 -8.16 7.79
CA ALA A 65 2.15 -8.24 6.84
C ALA A 65 1.89 -6.89 6.17
N TYR A 66 2.11 -5.81 6.91
CA TYR A 66 2.01 -4.44 6.44
C TYR A 66 2.98 -3.53 7.18
N ALA A 67 3.22 -2.34 6.62
CA ALA A 67 3.94 -1.26 7.25
C ALA A 67 3.21 0.05 6.97
N VAL A 68 3.07 0.90 7.99
CA VAL A 68 2.47 2.24 7.90
C VAL A 68 3.53 3.26 8.31
N ALA A 69 3.76 4.24 7.46
CA ALA A 69 4.72 5.30 7.72
C ALA A 69 4.10 6.65 7.37
N LYS A 70 4.15 7.59 8.33
CA LYS A 70 3.74 8.97 8.10
C LYS A 70 4.91 9.77 7.53
N SER A 71 4.67 10.44 6.41
CA SER A 71 5.63 11.31 5.75
C SER A 71 5.59 12.73 6.35
N PRO A 72 6.68 13.51 6.26
CA PRO A 72 6.70 14.90 6.74
C PRO A 72 5.70 15.83 6.05
N ASP A 73 5.27 15.50 4.83
CA ASP A 73 4.27 16.25 4.06
C ASP A 73 2.82 15.99 4.51
N GLY A 74 2.62 15.13 5.52
CA GLY A 74 1.30 14.79 6.05
C GLY A 74 0.68 13.53 5.42
N THR A 75 1.26 13.01 4.34
CA THR A 75 0.78 11.76 3.72
C THR A 75 1.12 10.54 4.57
N VAL A 76 0.37 9.46 4.38
CA VAL A 76 0.59 8.17 5.05
C VAL A 76 0.84 7.10 3.99
N LYS A 77 2.05 6.55 3.99
CA LYS A 77 2.44 5.45 3.11
C LYS A 77 2.11 4.12 3.78
N VAL A 78 1.35 3.29 3.09
CA VAL A 78 1.00 1.93 3.55
C VAL A 78 1.57 0.94 2.56
N THR A 79 2.44 0.04 3.03
CA THR A 79 2.92 -1.11 2.27
C THR A 79 2.21 -2.36 2.76
N VAL A 80 1.56 -3.10 1.88
CA VAL A 80 0.85 -4.35 2.21
C VAL A 80 1.54 -5.52 1.51
N ASN A 81 2.18 -6.37 2.31
CA ASN A 81 2.91 -7.56 1.86
C ASN A 81 2.03 -8.81 1.85
N GLU A 82 1.14 -8.92 2.84
CA GLU A 82 0.24 -10.04 3.04
C GLU A 82 -1.14 -9.55 3.49
N LEU A 83 -2.21 -10.15 2.96
CA LEU A 83 -3.59 -9.83 3.31
C LEU A 83 -4.03 -10.54 4.60
N ARG A 84 -3.38 -10.23 5.72
CA ARG A 84 -3.71 -10.75 7.06
C ARG A 84 -3.68 -9.65 8.12
N ASP A 85 -4.47 -9.82 9.17
CA ASP A 85 -4.59 -8.86 10.28
C ASP A 85 -5.07 -7.46 9.84
N PRO A 86 -6.31 -7.35 9.31
CA PRO A 86 -6.88 -6.06 8.94
C PRO A 86 -7.03 -5.12 10.14
N SER A 87 -7.40 -5.65 11.32
CA SER A 87 -7.54 -4.87 12.56
C SER A 87 -6.25 -4.20 13.02
N GLY A 88 -5.10 -4.87 12.86
CA GLY A 88 -3.82 -4.26 13.19
C GLY A 88 -3.42 -3.16 12.19
N LEU A 89 -3.80 -3.31 10.91
CA LEU A 89 -3.62 -2.23 9.93
C LEU A 89 -4.51 -1.02 10.27
N GLU A 90 -5.78 -1.24 10.64
CA GLU A 90 -6.67 -0.17 11.14
C GLU A 90 -6.07 0.56 12.33
N ALA A 91 -5.56 -0.18 13.32
CA ALA A 91 -4.93 0.41 14.50
C ALA A 91 -3.71 1.27 14.10
N LYS A 92 -2.87 0.80 13.17
CA LYS A 92 -1.70 1.57 12.69
C LYS A 92 -2.09 2.81 11.88
N LEU A 93 -3.18 2.74 11.12
CA LEU A 93 -3.75 3.91 10.45
C LEU A 93 -4.30 4.92 11.46
N ALA A 94 -4.98 4.45 12.51
CA ALA A 94 -5.48 5.30 13.58
C ALA A 94 -4.35 6.00 14.33
N GLU A 95 -3.26 5.29 14.65
CA GLU A 95 -2.02 5.87 15.19
C GLU A 95 -1.44 6.97 14.29
N ALA A 96 -1.58 6.83 12.96
CA ALA A 96 -1.15 7.84 11.98
C ALA A 96 -2.15 9.02 11.81
N GLY A 97 -3.31 8.95 12.46
CA GLY A 97 -4.38 9.96 12.40
C GLY A 97 -5.45 9.71 11.33
N VAL A 98 -5.51 8.49 10.77
CA VAL A 98 -6.50 8.11 9.75
C VAL A 98 -7.48 7.11 10.35
N LYS A 99 -8.77 7.50 10.44
CA LYS A 99 -9.84 6.59 10.81
C LYS A 99 -10.19 5.73 9.59
N ALA A 100 -10.01 4.42 9.68
CA ALA A 100 -10.24 3.50 8.57
C ALA A 100 -11.06 2.27 8.97
N ASP A 101 -11.78 1.71 7.98
CA ASP A 101 -12.32 0.34 7.96
C ASP A 101 -11.53 -0.43 6.90
N VAL A 102 -10.80 -1.46 7.30
CA VAL A 102 -9.95 -2.25 6.43
C VAL A 102 -10.54 -3.64 6.31
N THR A 103 -10.80 -4.06 5.07
CA THR A 103 -11.24 -5.42 4.78
C THR A 103 -10.24 -6.09 3.84
N PHE A 104 -9.84 -7.31 4.20
CA PHE A 104 -9.07 -8.20 3.32
C PHE A 104 -10.00 -9.30 2.80
N LEU A 105 -10.02 -9.47 1.49
CA LEU A 105 -10.94 -10.32 0.76
C LEU A 105 -10.16 -11.36 -0.05
N GLY A 106 -10.78 -12.53 -0.22
CA GLY A 106 -10.27 -13.56 -1.11
C GLY A 106 -10.38 -13.15 -2.58
N GLN A 107 -9.82 -13.99 -3.43
CA GLN A 107 -9.89 -13.81 -4.89
C GLN A 107 -11.36 -13.80 -5.33
N ASP A 108 -11.66 -12.98 -6.33
CA ASP A 108 -12.98 -12.90 -6.97
C ASP A 108 -14.14 -12.69 -5.99
N THR A 109 -13.87 -12.01 -4.87
CA THR A 109 -14.89 -11.59 -3.92
C THR A 109 -14.88 -10.08 -3.72
N ARG A 110 -16.05 -9.54 -3.39
CA ARG A 110 -16.26 -8.16 -2.96
C ARG A 110 -17.18 -8.14 -1.75
N CYS A 111 -17.28 -7.02 -1.07
CA CYS A 111 -18.33 -6.89 -0.06
C CYS A 111 -19.69 -6.59 -0.70
N ALA A 112 -20.75 -7.16 -0.11
CA ALA A 112 -22.13 -6.83 -0.48
C ALA A 112 -22.41 -5.34 -0.25
N ALA A 113 -23.02 -4.67 -1.22
CA ALA A 113 -23.38 -3.26 -1.15
C ALA A 113 -24.86 -3.07 -0.74
N PRO A 114 -25.23 -1.94 -0.11
CA PRO A 114 -24.35 -0.87 0.39
C PRO A 114 -23.85 -1.14 1.82
N ARG A 115 -22.56 -0.88 2.07
CA ARG A 115 -21.95 -0.96 3.42
C ARG A 115 -22.00 0.35 4.19
N PHE A 116 -21.94 1.48 3.48
CA PHE A 116 -21.87 2.82 4.04
C PHE A 116 -22.50 3.80 3.04
N VAL A 117 -22.68 5.05 3.47
CA VAL A 117 -23.04 6.16 2.57
C VAL A 117 -21.75 6.79 2.09
N SER A 118 -21.47 6.73 0.79
CA SER A 118 -20.25 7.32 0.25
C SER A 118 -20.37 8.83 0.13
N VAL A 119 -19.23 9.50 0.21
CA VAL A 119 -19.15 10.92 -0.14
C VAL A 119 -19.06 11.16 -1.65
N ASP A 120 -18.76 10.11 -2.42
CA ASP A 120 -18.57 10.17 -3.87
C ASP A 120 -19.62 9.31 -4.56
N ARG A 121 -20.30 9.89 -5.55
CA ARG A 121 -21.30 9.20 -6.38
C ARG A 121 -20.79 7.94 -7.08
N ALA A 122 -19.48 7.83 -7.28
CA ALA A 122 -18.85 6.69 -7.95
C ALA A 122 -19.07 5.37 -7.19
N TYR A 123 -19.13 5.41 -5.85
CA TYR A 123 -19.38 4.22 -5.04
C TYR A 123 -20.80 3.68 -5.22
N ASP A 124 -21.77 4.58 -5.40
CA ASP A 124 -23.18 4.23 -5.55
C ASP A 124 -23.51 3.69 -6.96
N GLY A 125 -22.49 3.40 -7.77
CA GLY A 125 -22.66 2.89 -9.12
C GLY A 125 -23.18 3.95 -10.09
N ALA A 126 -22.77 5.22 -9.91
CA ALA A 126 -23.14 6.30 -10.83
C ALA A 126 -22.93 5.86 -12.29
N PRO A 127 -23.98 5.92 -13.12
CA PRO A 127 -23.87 5.54 -14.52
C PRO A 127 -22.85 6.46 -15.20
N ALA A 128 -21.94 5.85 -15.95
CA ALA A 128 -21.04 6.53 -16.87
C ALA A 128 -21.39 6.06 -18.28
N ALA A 129 -21.50 7.00 -19.23
CA ALA A 129 -21.81 6.68 -20.62
C ALA A 129 -20.68 5.89 -21.29
N ASP A 130 -19.43 6.14 -20.87
CA ASP A 130 -18.26 5.42 -21.35
C ASP A 130 -17.12 5.38 -20.32
N VAL A 131 -16.02 4.70 -20.68
CA VAL A 131 -14.83 4.53 -19.84
C VAL A 131 -14.12 5.86 -19.56
N SER A 132 -14.19 6.84 -20.47
CA SER A 132 -13.60 8.17 -20.28
C SER A 132 -14.37 8.97 -19.25
N GLU A 133 -15.70 8.94 -19.33
CA GLU A 133 -16.56 9.54 -18.31
C GLU A 133 -16.30 8.86 -16.95
N LEU A 134 -16.32 7.52 -16.90
CA LEU A 134 -16.06 6.78 -15.66
C LEU A 134 -14.70 7.18 -15.06
N ARG A 135 -13.66 7.27 -15.88
CA ARG A 135 -12.33 7.71 -15.44
C ARG A 135 -12.39 9.12 -14.86
N SER A 136 -13.04 10.06 -15.55
CA SER A 136 -13.19 11.44 -15.07
C SER A 136 -13.94 11.51 -13.73
N VAL A 137 -15.00 10.71 -13.56
CA VAL A 137 -15.74 10.62 -12.29
C VAL A 137 -14.84 10.08 -11.17
N VAL A 138 -14.06 9.03 -11.43
CA VAL A 138 -13.16 8.44 -10.45
C VAL A 138 -12.03 9.40 -10.09
N GLU A 139 -11.32 9.96 -11.08
CA GLU A 139 -10.18 10.87 -10.85
C GLU A 139 -10.57 12.17 -10.14
N GLY A 140 -11.79 12.66 -10.40
CA GLY A 140 -12.36 13.83 -9.72
C GLY A 140 -12.93 13.56 -8.32
N SER A 141 -13.00 12.29 -7.89
CA SER A 141 -13.58 11.91 -6.59
C SER A 141 -12.63 12.21 -5.43
N ARG A 142 -13.17 12.55 -4.25
CA ARG A 142 -12.35 12.75 -3.05
C ARG A 142 -11.72 11.45 -2.58
N SER A 143 -12.40 10.32 -2.76
CA SER A 143 -11.86 9.00 -2.47
C SER A 143 -10.58 8.71 -3.24
N PHE A 144 -10.53 9.04 -4.54
CA PHE A 144 -9.32 8.87 -5.35
C PHE A 144 -8.20 9.83 -4.96
N GLN A 145 -8.53 11.08 -4.61
CA GLN A 145 -7.54 12.03 -4.10
C GLN A 145 -6.98 11.59 -2.74
N ALA A 146 -7.83 11.02 -1.88
CA ALA A 146 -7.46 10.53 -0.56
C ALA A 146 -6.61 9.26 -0.59
N THR A 147 -6.73 8.40 -1.61
CA THR A 147 -6.00 7.13 -1.69
C THR A 147 -5.53 6.81 -3.10
N GLN A 148 -4.22 6.71 -3.28
CA GLN A 148 -3.59 6.40 -4.57
C GLN A 148 -2.65 5.21 -4.46
N VAL A 149 -2.69 4.31 -5.45
CA VAL A 149 -1.72 3.23 -5.57
C VAL A 149 -0.43 3.81 -6.17
N THR A 150 0.65 3.84 -5.39
CA THR A 150 1.95 4.39 -5.82
C THR A 150 2.93 3.32 -6.25
N SER A 151 2.73 2.08 -5.82
CA SER A 151 3.48 0.92 -6.28
C SER A 151 2.64 -0.35 -6.18
N ILE A 152 3.17 -1.44 -6.72
CA ILE A 152 2.56 -2.79 -6.72
C ILE A 152 2.05 -3.22 -5.33
N ARG A 153 2.71 -2.78 -4.26
CA ARG A 153 2.39 -3.15 -2.86
C ARG A 153 2.12 -1.94 -1.97
N THR A 154 2.05 -0.74 -2.54
CA THR A 154 2.02 0.49 -1.76
C THR A 154 0.86 1.37 -2.17
N ILE A 155 0.08 1.79 -1.18
CA ILE A 155 -0.84 2.92 -1.31
C ILE A 155 -0.27 4.13 -0.56
N GLN A 156 -0.55 5.31 -1.08
CA GLN A 156 -0.43 6.57 -0.37
C GLN A 156 -1.82 7.03 0.01
N ILE A 157 -1.99 7.36 1.28
CA ILE A 157 -3.17 8.01 1.81
C ILE A 157 -2.82 9.48 2.04
N SER A 158 -3.73 10.36 1.63
CA SER A 158 -3.63 11.80 1.76
C SER A 158 -4.72 12.28 2.71
N PRO A 159 -4.44 12.37 4.03
CA PRO A 159 -5.42 12.74 5.05
C PRO A 159 -6.07 14.12 4.83
N GLU A 160 -5.43 15.00 4.07
CA GLU A 160 -5.94 16.34 3.71
C GLU A 160 -7.28 16.30 2.94
N TYR A 161 -7.60 15.19 2.26
CA TYR A 161 -8.89 15.01 1.57
C TYR A 161 -9.95 14.33 2.44
N ILE A 162 -9.59 13.88 3.65
CA ILE A 162 -10.48 13.18 4.58
C ILE A 162 -10.99 14.19 5.62
N LYS A 163 -12.29 14.50 5.59
CA LYS A 163 -12.86 15.46 6.54
C LYS A 163 -12.99 14.83 7.93
N PRO A 164 -12.97 15.65 9.00
CA PRO A 164 -13.22 15.15 10.36
C PRO A 164 -14.51 14.34 10.45
N GLY A 165 -14.41 13.14 11.02
CA GLY A 165 -15.54 12.22 11.22
C GLY A 165 -15.81 11.26 10.05
N GLU A 166 -15.28 11.52 8.84
CA GLU A 166 -15.31 10.56 7.73
C GLU A 166 -14.46 9.33 8.07
N THR A 167 -14.81 8.18 7.47
CA THR A 167 -14.05 6.92 7.63
C THR A 167 -13.52 6.50 6.27
N LEU A 168 -12.23 6.21 6.17
CA LEU A 168 -11.63 5.63 4.97
C LEU A 168 -11.92 4.12 4.91
N VAL A 169 -12.76 3.69 3.96
CA VAL A 169 -13.05 2.28 3.74
C VAL A 169 -12.10 1.75 2.67
N VAL A 170 -11.29 0.75 3.04
CA VAL A 170 -10.29 0.15 2.16
C VAL A 170 -10.51 -1.35 2.06
N GLU A 171 -10.72 -1.83 0.85
CA GLU A 171 -10.91 -3.24 0.55
C GLU A 171 -9.76 -3.73 -0.32
N PHE A 172 -8.90 -4.58 0.24
CA PHE A 172 -7.87 -5.28 -0.53
C PHE A 172 -8.40 -6.65 -0.91
N ARG A 173 -8.47 -6.93 -2.21
CA ARG A 173 -8.89 -8.22 -2.77
C ARG A 173 -7.68 -8.96 -3.28
N ASP A 174 -7.50 -10.20 -2.84
CA ASP A 174 -6.44 -11.05 -3.38
C ASP A 174 -6.54 -11.12 -4.91
N ASN A 175 -5.40 -11.24 -5.57
CA ASN A 175 -5.30 -11.21 -7.02
C ASN A 175 -4.63 -12.49 -7.51
N ARG A 176 -5.21 -13.08 -8.56
CA ARG A 176 -4.67 -14.27 -9.22
C ARG A 176 -3.25 -14.04 -9.76
N ASN A 177 -2.89 -12.80 -10.09
CA ASN A 177 -1.57 -12.44 -10.57
C ASN A 177 -0.60 -12.16 -9.41
N SER A 178 0.33 -13.08 -9.14
CA SER A 178 1.33 -12.93 -8.08
C SER A 178 2.27 -11.72 -8.23
N ASN A 179 2.36 -11.12 -9.44
CA ASN A 179 3.10 -9.88 -9.67
C ASN A 179 2.36 -8.64 -9.18
N VAL A 180 1.05 -8.71 -8.98
CA VAL A 180 0.22 -7.63 -8.42
C VAL A 180 -0.65 -8.26 -7.34
N PRO A 181 -0.17 -8.36 -6.10
CA PRO A 181 -0.70 -9.28 -5.09
C PRO A 181 -2.13 -8.97 -4.66
N TRP A 182 -2.64 -7.78 -4.92
CA TRP A 182 -4.01 -7.41 -4.56
C TRP A 182 -4.58 -6.35 -5.52
N ARG A 183 -5.91 -6.32 -5.61
CA ARG A 183 -6.70 -5.22 -6.18
C ARG A 183 -7.22 -4.36 -5.03
N LEU A 184 -7.36 -3.06 -5.26
CA LEU A 184 -7.82 -2.10 -4.26
C LEU A 184 -9.22 -1.57 -4.59
N GLY A 185 -10.09 -1.52 -3.59
CA GLY A 185 -11.19 -0.58 -3.51
C GLY A 185 -10.93 0.40 -2.37
N ALA A 186 -11.10 1.70 -2.60
CA ALA A 186 -10.89 2.72 -1.57
C ALA A 186 -11.94 3.81 -1.71
N TRP A 187 -12.64 4.10 -0.62
CA TRP A 187 -13.74 5.06 -0.58
C TRP A 187 -13.81 5.80 0.74
N LEU A 188 -14.37 7.00 0.73
CA LEU A 188 -14.68 7.74 1.95
C LEU A 188 -16.16 7.56 2.30
N ALA A 189 -16.41 7.06 3.51
CA ALA A 189 -17.73 7.04 4.11
C ALA A 189 -18.05 8.37 4.79
N GLN A 190 -19.28 8.86 4.60
CA GLN A 190 -19.75 10.12 5.16
C GLN A 190 -19.67 10.12 6.69
N ALA A 191 -19.27 11.26 7.25
CA ALA A 191 -19.22 11.46 8.70
C ALA A 191 -20.57 11.14 9.37
N GLY A 192 -20.51 10.44 10.50
CA GLY A 192 -21.69 10.03 11.26
C GLY A 192 -22.45 8.82 10.70
N THR A 193 -22.01 8.26 9.57
CA THR A 193 -22.59 7.02 9.03
C THR A 193 -21.78 5.80 9.46
N PRO A 194 -22.42 4.74 9.99
CA PRO A 194 -21.70 3.52 10.34
C PRO A 194 -21.27 2.79 9.07
N VAL A 195 -20.06 2.24 9.08
CA VAL A 195 -19.62 1.26 8.07
C VAL A 195 -20.06 -0.11 8.55
N LYS A 196 -20.95 -0.76 7.80
CA LYS A 196 -21.40 -2.12 8.13
C LYS A 196 -20.25 -3.12 7.92
N PRO A 197 -20.19 -4.21 8.70
CA PRO A 197 -19.25 -5.30 8.46
C PRO A 197 -19.36 -5.83 7.02
N CYS A 198 -18.23 -6.27 6.47
CA CYS A 198 -18.23 -6.90 5.15
C CYS A 198 -18.94 -8.26 5.18
N THR A 199 -19.90 -8.46 4.28
CA THR A 199 -20.37 -9.78 3.89
C THR A 199 -19.79 -10.09 2.51
N PRO A 200 -18.79 -10.98 2.39
CA PRO A 200 -18.21 -11.33 1.11
C PRO A 200 -19.25 -11.98 0.18
N VAL A 201 -19.27 -11.53 -1.06
CA VAL A 201 -20.05 -12.08 -2.18
C VAL A 201 -19.14 -12.25 -3.38
N GLU A 202 -19.52 -13.12 -4.32
CA GLU A 202 -18.78 -13.27 -5.57
C GLU A 202 -18.77 -11.95 -6.36
N ASP A 203 -17.59 -11.60 -6.87
CA ASP A 203 -17.34 -10.47 -7.76
C ASP A 203 -17.55 -10.97 -9.20
N THR A 204 -18.82 -11.08 -9.62
CA THR A 204 -19.16 -11.52 -10.98
C THR A 204 -18.74 -10.42 -11.97
N PRO A 205 -17.89 -10.71 -12.97
CA PRO A 205 -17.46 -9.74 -13.96
C PRO A 205 -18.55 -9.32 -14.95
#